data_AF-A0A1Y5I413-F1
#
_entry.id   AF-A0A1Y5I413-F1
#
_cell.length_a   1.000
_cell.length_b   1.000
_cell.length_c   1.000
_cell.angle_alpha   90.00
_cell.angle_beta   90.00
_cell.angle_gamma   90.00
#
_symmetry.space_group_name_H-M   'P 1'
#
loop_
_entity.id
_entity.type
_entity.pdbx_description
1 polymer ?
#
loop_
_entity_poly.entity_id
_entity_poly.type
_entity_poly.pdbx_seq_one_letter_code
_entity_poly.pdbx_strand_id
1 'polypeptide(L)'
;MLRRASSSIIVHARRMQMSPSIAMFTLTPNARALASKTSKMDLIKNLRERTGAPIVDVKAALTAHDYDSEAAYDALRAKGLAAAAKKAGRTSADGAVAALSGDRGVVLFEVNSETDFVARGESFQSLIKECAEATLRAVESDRAMTEEHGTATAGALRALRDERIGELLTSDGKPLSDAVRDVAVHVRENVRLRRAFAYAATVGAGEVIGTYVHGALAPGVGKQAACVVAKGVSEEFANKLAMHVVASSPLYLRSDCVPTDVMERELAVFRTQTEGSGKPANIVEKILAGRMNKYYEEVCLENQKFILDDSMTVEKAVKAEGGELVAFSRVKVGEGIEVEEKDFAAEVAEAVRTT
;
A
#
# COMPACT_ATOMS: atom_id res chain seq x y z
N MET A 1 31.00 -60.47 33.48
CA MET A 1 29.65 -60.19 34.03
C MET A 1 28.70 -60.04 32.84
N LEU A 2 27.96 -61.08 32.42
CA LEU A 2 26.58 -61.44 32.86
C LEU A 2 25.61 -60.23 32.70
N ARG A 3 24.48 -60.25 31.99
CA ARG A 3 23.60 -61.28 31.40
C ARG A 3 22.69 -60.64 30.33
N ARG A 4 22.18 -61.50 29.43
CA ARG A 4 21.04 -61.28 28.52
C ARG A 4 19.73 -61.06 29.29
N ALA A 5 18.81 -60.31 28.69
CA ALA A 5 17.37 -60.45 28.93
C ALA A 5 16.61 -60.36 27.59
N SER A 6 15.99 -61.48 27.22
CA SER A 6 14.98 -61.63 26.17
C SER A 6 13.60 -61.52 26.82
N SER A 7 12.63 -60.92 26.13
CA SER A 7 11.20 -61.14 26.42
C SER A 7 10.37 -61.09 25.13
N SER A 8 10.01 -62.27 24.63
CA SER A 8 8.84 -62.50 23.78
C SER A 8 7.64 -62.79 24.68
N ILE A 9 6.47 -62.21 24.42
CA ILE A 9 5.19 -62.72 24.93
C ILE A 9 4.18 -62.76 23.79
N ILE A 10 3.61 -63.95 23.64
CA ILE A 10 2.63 -64.43 22.68
C ILE A 10 1.21 -64.33 23.29
N VAL A 11 0.28 -63.85 22.47
CA VAL A 11 -1.16 -64.19 22.33
C VAL A 11 -2.00 -64.37 23.61
N HIS A 12 -3.05 -63.54 23.74
CA HIS A 12 -4.37 -63.97 24.25
C HIS A 12 -5.47 -63.29 23.42
N ALA A 13 -6.01 -64.02 22.44
CA ALA A 13 -7.22 -63.65 21.71
C ALA A 13 -8.45 -63.91 22.61
N ARG A 14 -9.11 -62.84 23.07
CA ARG A 14 -10.45 -62.95 23.67
C ARG A 14 -11.51 -62.74 22.60
N ARG A 15 -12.13 -63.85 22.23
CA ARG A 15 -13.32 -63.95 21.38
C ARG A 15 -14.52 -63.43 22.19
N MET A 16 -15.00 -62.23 21.88
CA MET A 16 -16.21 -61.67 22.51
C MET A 16 -17.36 -61.83 21.51
N GLN A 17 -18.38 -62.59 21.92
CA GLN A 17 -19.54 -62.95 21.12
C GLN A 17 -20.35 -61.72 20.71
N MET A 18 -20.66 -61.62 19.42
CA MET A 18 -21.68 -60.69 18.92
C MET A 18 -23.07 -61.27 19.19
N SER A 19 -23.90 -60.51 19.90
CA SER A 19 -25.36 -60.70 19.95
C SER A 19 -26.02 -59.74 18.95
N PRO A 20 -26.99 -60.19 18.12
CA PRO A 20 -27.68 -59.32 17.19
C PRO A 20 -28.92 -58.73 17.87
N SER A 21 -28.81 -57.57 18.50
CA SER A 21 -29.99 -56.76 18.81
C SER A 21 -30.30 -55.85 17.63
N ILE A 22 -31.22 -56.31 16.79
CA ILE A 22 -31.92 -55.50 15.81
C ILE A 22 -32.80 -54.52 16.61
N ALA A 23 -32.24 -53.36 16.96
CA ALA A 23 -33.03 -52.21 17.32
C ALA A 23 -33.54 -51.60 16.02
N MET A 24 -34.74 -52.01 15.61
CA MET A 24 -35.52 -51.36 14.57
C MET A 24 -35.91 -49.97 15.10
N PHE A 25 -34.97 -49.01 15.02
CA PHE A 25 -35.26 -47.60 15.25
C PHE A 25 -36.10 -47.16 14.06
N THR A 26 -37.42 -47.16 14.25
CA THR A 26 -38.34 -46.46 13.36
C THR A 26 -37.87 -45.01 13.29
N LEU A 27 -37.24 -44.64 12.17
CA LEU A 27 -37.08 -43.24 11.78
C LEU A 27 -38.47 -42.63 11.81
N THR A 28 -38.74 -41.84 12.85
CA THR A 28 -39.89 -40.95 12.84
C THR A 28 -39.76 -40.07 11.58
N PRO A 29 -40.86 -39.72 10.90
CA PRO A 29 -40.83 -38.93 9.66
C PRO A 29 -40.20 -37.53 9.79
N ASN A 30 -39.71 -37.16 10.98
CA ASN A 30 -39.25 -35.81 11.30
C ASN A 30 -37.74 -35.56 11.12
N ALA A 31 -36.91 -36.58 10.85
CA ALA A 31 -35.50 -36.35 10.56
C ALA A 31 -35.25 -35.76 9.14
N ARG A 32 -36.25 -35.84 8.25
CA ARG A 32 -36.21 -35.27 6.89
C ARG A 32 -36.83 -33.87 6.80
N ALA A 33 -37.39 -33.36 7.90
CA ALA A 33 -38.10 -32.08 7.98
C ALA A 33 -37.30 -30.95 8.66
N LEU A 34 -36.00 -31.15 8.93
CA LEU A 34 -35.08 -30.11 9.42
C LEU A 34 -34.02 -29.68 8.38
N ALA A 35 -34.22 -30.04 7.11
CA ALA A 35 -33.48 -29.44 6.00
C ALA A 35 -34.13 -28.11 5.60
N SER A 36 -33.65 -27.03 6.23
CA SER A 36 -33.67 -25.63 5.80
C SER A 36 -34.78 -25.17 4.83
N LYS A 37 -35.86 -24.59 5.35
CA LYS A 37 -36.57 -23.53 4.63
C LYS A 37 -35.83 -22.21 4.87
N THR A 38 -34.67 -22.01 4.25
CA THR A 38 -34.09 -20.66 4.16
C THR A 38 -35.10 -19.78 3.45
N SER A 39 -35.58 -18.72 4.12
CA SER A 39 -36.57 -17.86 3.47
C SER A 39 -35.90 -17.08 2.34
N LYS A 40 -36.68 -16.70 1.31
CA LYS A 40 -36.18 -15.83 0.23
C LYS A 40 -35.56 -14.53 0.78
N MET A 41 -36.07 -14.04 1.91
CA MET A 41 -35.53 -12.88 2.59
C MET A 41 -34.17 -13.14 3.23
N ASP A 42 -33.93 -14.33 3.77
CA ASP A 42 -32.62 -14.71 4.32
C ASP A 42 -31.58 -14.89 3.21
N LEU A 43 -31.97 -15.45 2.06
CA LEU A 43 -31.11 -15.50 0.87
C LEU A 43 -30.72 -14.09 0.39
N ILE A 44 -31.69 -13.16 0.33
CA ILE A 44 -31.42 -11.77 -0.04
C ILE A 44 -30.49 -11.10 0.99
N LYS A 45 -30.71 -11.30 2.29
CA LYS A 45 -29.86 -10.73 3.35
C LYS A 45 -28.44 -11.27 3.25
N ASN A 46 -28.27 -12.59 3.25
CA ASN A 46 -26.96 -13.24 3.18
C ASN A 46 -26.20 -12.85 1.91
N LEU A 47 -26.86 -12.86 0.75
CA LEU A 47 -26.21 -12.51 -0.51
C LEU A 47 -25.86 -11.01 -0.56
N ARG A 48 -26.69 -10.13 0.01
CA ARG A 48 -26.37 -8.70 0.15
C ARG A 48 -25.19 -8.48 1.08
N GLU A 49 -25.13 -9.17 2.20
CA GLU A 49 -24.01 -9.08 3.15
C GLU A 49 -22.70 -9.54 2.50
N ARG A 50 -22.73 -10.65 1.76
CA ARG A 50 -21.56 -11.17 1.02
C ARG A 50 -21.09 -10.27 -0.13
N THR A 51 -22.02 -9.61 -0.84
CA THR A 51 -21.68 -8.88 -2.09
C THR A 51 -21.62 -7.36 -1.92
N GLY A 52 -22.33 -6.79 -0.94
CA GLY A 52 -22.55 -5.35 -0.83
C GLY A 52 -23.41 -4.76 -1.96
N ALA A 53 -24.02 -5.58 -2.84
CA ALA A 53 -24.81 -5.10 -3.97
C ALA A 53 -26.17 -4.48 -3.54
N PRO A 54 -26.78 -3.60 -4.37
CA PRO A 54 -28.11 -3.05 -4.06
C PRO A 54 -29.13 -4.16 -3.86
N ILE A 55 -30.06 -4.00 -2.91
CA ILE A 55 -31.12 -4.98 -2.65
C ILE A 55 -31.89 -5.34 -3.93
N VAL A 56 -32.09 -4.36 -4.82
CA VAL A 56 -32.76 -4.56 -6.10
C VAL A 56 -31.97 -5.49 -7.02
N ASP A 57 -30.66 -5.28 -7.14
CA ASP A 57 -29.78 -6.14 -7.95
C ASP A 57 -29.68 -7.54 -7.35
N VAL A 58 -29.57 -7.66 -6.02
CA VAL A 58 -29.55 -8.95 -5.32
C VAL A 58 -30.85 -9.73 -5.56
N LYS A 59 -32.00 -9.06 -5.44
CA LYS A 59 -33.31 -9.67 -5.74
C LYS A 59 -33.41 -10.09 -7.20
N ALA A 60 -32.97 -9.25 -8.13
CA ALA A 60 -33.00 -9.55 -9.56
C ALA A 60 -32.11 -10.75 -9.90
N ALA A 61 -30.88 -10.79 -9.38
CA ALA A 61 -29.97 -11.92 -9.58
C ALA A 61 -30.52 -13.22 -9.02
N LEU A 62 -31.01 -13.22 -7.77
CA LEU A 62 -31.65 -14.40 -7.18
C LEU A 62 -32.87 -14.84 -8.01
N THR A 63 -33.69 -13.91 -8.51
CA THR A 63 -34.85 -14.27 -9.33
C THR A 63 -34.46 -14.85 -10.69
N ALA A 64 -33.42 -14.30 -11.32
CA ALA A 64 -32.93 -14.76 -12.62
C ALA A 64 -32.25 -16.13 -12.58
N HIS A 65 -31.78 -16.54 -11.40
CA HIS A 65 -31.09 -17.82 -11.17
C HIS A 65 -31.89 -18.75 -10.25
N ASP A 66 -33.22 -18.66 -10.27
CA ASP A 66 -34.13 -19.57 -9.53
C ASP A 66 -33.82 -19.70 -8.02
N TYR A 67 -33.32 -18.62 -7.42
CA TYR A 67 -32.85 -18.51 -6.03
C TYR A 67 -31.66 -19.41 -5.68
N ASP A 68 -30.89 -19.83 -6.67
CA ASP A 68 -29.54 -20.37 -6.48
C ASP A 68 -28.61 -19.25 -6.00
N SER A 69 -28.16 -19.37 -4.74
CA SER A 69 -27.33 -18.35 -4.10
C SER A 69 -25.94 -18.22 -4.72
N GLU A 70 -25.36 -19.32 -5.22
CA GLU A 70 -24.00 -19.28 -5.77
C GLU A 70 -24.04 -18.80 -7.22
N ALA A 71 -24.99 -19.26 -8.03
CA ALA A 71 -25.17 -18.74 -9.39
C ALA A 71 -25.52 -17.24 -9.37
N ALA A 72 -26.37 -16.79 -8.44
CA ALA A 72 -26.67 -15.37 -8.27
C ALA A 72 -25.45 -14.57 -7.78
N TYR A 73 -24.61 -15.15 -6.92
CA TYR A 73 -23.36 -14.54 -6.49
C TYR A 73 -22.40 -14.32 -7.67
N ASP A 74 -22.19 -15.35 -8.49
CA ASP A 74 -21.32 -15.27 -9.67
C ASP A 74 -21.82 -14.24 -10.69
N ALA A 75 -23.14 -14.19 -10.92
CA ALA A 75 -23.74 -13.20 -11.81
C ALA A 75 -23.57 -11.76 -11.29
N LEU A 76 -23.76 -11.54 -9.98
CA LEU A 76 -23.53 -10.23 -9.36
C LEU A 76 -22.06 -9.85 -9.43
N ARG A 77 -21.15 -10.81 -9.24
CA ARG A 77 -19.71 -10.59 -9.35
C ARG A 77 -19.32 -10.18 -10.77
N ALA A 78 -19.78 -10.92 -11.78
CA ALA A 78 -19.52 -10.59 -13.19
C ALA A 78 -20.06 -9.20 -13.57
N LYS A 79 -21.30 -8.88 -13.15
CA LYS A 79 -21.90 -7.54 -13.35
C LYS A 79 -21.10 -6.45 -12.64
N GLY A 80 -20.66 -6.72 -11.41
CA GLY A 80 -19.81 -5.82 -10.63
C GLY A 80 -18.50 -5.51 -11.32
N LEU A 81 -17.79 -6.54 -11.79
CA LEU A 81 -16.51 -6.40 -12.51
C LEU A 81 -16.68 -5.55 -13.77
N ALA A 82 -17.76 -5.76 -14.54
CA ALA A 82 -18.06 -4.94 -15.71
C ALA A 82 -18.34 -3.46 -15.34
N ALA A 83 -19.01 -3.21 -14.21
CA ALA A 83 -19.25 -1.85 -13.72
C ALA A 83 -17.97 -1.18 -13.20
N ALA A 84 -17.11 -1.92 -12.51
CA ALA A 84 -15.81 -1.43 -12.05
C ALA A 84 -14.89 -1.09 -13.23
N ALA A 85 -14.85 -1.95 -14.27
CA ALA A 85 -14.08 -1.69 -15.49
C ALA A 85 -14.47 -0.37 -16.18
N LYS A 86 -15.77 -0.02 -16.18
CA LYS A 86 -16.25 1.28 -16.71
C LYS A 86 -15.80 2.49 -15.86
N LYS A 87 -15.48 2.27 -14.58
CA LYS A 87 -15.02 3.31 -13.66
C LYS A 87 -13.50 3.43 -13.61
N ALA A 88 -12.76 2.44 -14.10
CA ALA A 88 -11.29 2.41 -14.05
C ALA A 88 -10.62 3.65 -14.69
N GLY A 89 -11.29 4.31 -15.65
CA GLY A 89 -10.81 5.55 -16.27
C GLY A 89 -11.08 6.84 -15.49
N ARG A 90 -11.78 6.78 -14.35
CA ARG A 90 -12.07 7.97 -13.53
C ARG A 90 -10.85 8.38 -12.73
N THR A 91 -10.70 9.68 -12.49
CA THR A 91 -9.61 10.22 -11.68
C THR A 91 -9.74 9.77 -10.22
N SER A 92 -8.76 8.98 -9.76
CA SER A 92 -8.62 8.56 -8.36
C SER A 92 -7.42 9.28 -7.75
N ALA A 93 -7.64 10.49 -7.22
CA ALA A 93 -6.60 11.30 -6.59
C ALA A 93 -6.59 11.24 -5.07
N ASP A 94 -7.62 10.65 -4.45
CA ASP A 94 -7.64 10.36 -3.02
C ASP A 94 -7.12 8.94 -2.74
N GLY A 95 -7.29 8.43 -1.53
CA GLY A 95 -6.84 7.13 -1.08
C GLY A 95 -6.03 7.18 0.22
N ALA A 96 -5.10 6.25 0.36
CA ALA A 96 -4.20 6.18 1.50
C ALA A 96 -2.79 5.71 1.09
N VAL A 97 -1.85 5.98 1.97
CA VAL A 97 -0.50 5.41 1.94
C VAL A 97 -0.29 4.54 3.17
N ALA A 98 0.37 3.40 3.01
CA ALA A 98 0.85 2.57 4.09
C ALA A 98 2.37 2.66 4.21
N ALA A 99 2.88 2.66 5.44
CA ALA A 99 4.28 2.40 5.74
C ALA A 99 4.35 1.13 6.58
N LEU A 100 5.10 0.13 6.11
CA LEU A 100 5.26 -1.15 6.78
C LEU A 100 6.74 -1.49 6.86
N SER A 101 7.23 -1.70 8.08
CA SER A 101 8.57 -2.21 8.36
C SER A 101 8.53 -3.71 8.62
N GLY A 102 9.48 -4.44 8.06
CA GLY A 102 9.80 -5.83 8.37
C GLY A 102 11.12 -5.95 9.12
N ASP A 103 11.66 -7.15 9.18
CA ASP A 103 12.92 -7.43 9.89
C ASP A 103 14.12 -6.77 9.19
N ARG A 104 14.06 -6.72 7.84
CA ARG A 104 15.17 -6.20 7.01
C ARG A 104 14.68 -5.29 5.89
N GLY A 105 13.44 -4.86 5.91
CA GLY A 105 12.89 -4.05 4.83
C GLY A 105 11.85 -3.05 5.29
N VAL A 106 11.56 -2.10 4.42
CA VAL A 106 10.44 -1.18 4.57
C VAL A 106 9.74 -1.00 3.24
N VAL A 107 8.43 -0.87 3.29
CA VAL A 107 7.58 -0.56 2.15
C VAL A 107 6.74 0.68 2.47
N LEU A 108 6.76 1.64 1.54
CA LEU A 108 5.74 2.67 1.42
C LEU A 108 4.83 2.29 0.24
N PHE A 109 3.53 2.20 0.45
CA PHE A 109 2.60 1.74 -0.59
C PHE A 109 1.44 2.72 -0.76
N GLU A 110 1.10 3.10 -1.99
CA GLU A 110 -0.04 3.95 -2.28
C GLU A 110 -1.14 3.18 -3.04
N VAL A 111 -2.35 3.24 -2.50
CA VAL A 111 -3.59 2.83 -3.17
C VAL A 111 -4.47 4.06 -3.29
N ASN A 112 -5.01 4.33 -4.47
CA ASN A 112 -5.92 5.46 -4.66
C ASN A 112 -7.39 5.04 -4.71
N SER A 113 -8.26 5.96 -4.33
CA SER A 113 -9.73 5.94 -4.51
C SER A 113 -10.21 7.25 -5.12
N GLU A 114 -11.49 7.31 -5.54
CA GLU A 114 -12.11 8.58 -5.99
C GLU A 114 -12.30 9.52 -4.79
N THR A 115 -12.74 9.00 -3.63
CA THR A 115 -13.06 9.80 -2.44
C THR A 115 -12.27 9.38 -1.19
N ASP A 116 -12.19 10.28 -0.20
CA ASP A 116 -11.57 10.00 1.11
C ASP A 116 -12.42 9.07 1.99
N PHE A 117 -13.74 9.01 1.74
CA PHE A 117 -14.66 8.12 2.46
C PHE A 117 -14.32 6.65 2.24
N VAL A 118 -14.03 6.27 0.99
CA VAL A 118 -13.58 4.91 0.66
C VAL A 118 -12.26 4.61 1.35
N ALA A 119 -11.33 5.56 1.39
CA ALA A 119 -10.04 5.38 2.03
C ALA A 119 -10.15 5.07 3.53
N ARG A 120 -11.22 5.49 4.21
CA ARG A 120 -11.44 5.22 5.65
C ARG A 120 -12.15 3.89 5.92
N GLY A 121 -12.69 3.24 4.88
CA GLY A 121 -13.47 2.00 5.01
C GLY A 121 -12.60 0.78 5.31
N GLU A 122 -13.16 -0.17 6.05
CA GLU A 122 -12.45 -1.39 6.48
C GLU A 122 -11.89 -2.20 5.30
N SER A 123 -12.68 -2.41 4.24
CA SER A 123 -12.23 -3.15 3.04
C SER A 123 -11.03 -2.51 2.35
N PHE A 124 -10.97 -1.18 2.31
CA PHE A 124 -9.84 -0.44 1.76
C PHE A 124 -8.61 -0.52 2.67
N GLN A 125 -8.81 -0.38 3.99
CA GLN A 125 -7.75 -0.48 4.99
C GLN A 125 -7.12 -1.89 5.00
N SER A 126 -7.93 -2.94 4.89
CA SER A 126 -7.44 -4.32 4.73
C SER A 126 -6.67 -4.49 3.42
N LEU A 127 -7.17 -3.94 2.32
CA LEU A 127 -6.49 -4.02 1.02
C LEU A 127 -5.10 -3.38 1.05
N ILE A 128 -4.99 -2.13 1.52
CA ILE A 128 -3.69 -1.44 1.51
C ILE A 128 -2.68 -2.11 2.44
N LYS A 129 -3.14 -2.66 3.56
CA LYS A 129 -2.30 -3.47 4.45
C LYS A 129 -1.79 -4.72 3.74
N GLU A 130 -2.67 -5.50 3.11
CA GLU A 130 -2.27 -6.70 2.37
C GLU A 130 -1.33 -6.35 1.20
N CYS A 131 -1.55 -5.21 0.52
CA CYS A 131 -0.64 -4.73 -0.52
C CYS A 131 0.78 -4.45 0.02
N ALA A 132 0.87 -3.78 1.17
CA ALA A 132 2.14 -3.50 1.82
C ALA A 132 2.83 -4.80 2.29
N GLU A 133 2.08 -5.73 2.89
CA GLU A 133 2.58 -7.03 3.35
C GLU A 133 3.06 -7.92 2.19
N ALA A 134 2.28 -8.03 1.11
CA ALA A 134 2.66 -8.77 -0.08
C ALA A 134 3.94 -8.21 -0.72
N THR A 135 4.07 -6.88 -0.76
CA THR A 135 5.27 -6.20 -1.27
C THR A 135 6.47 -6.43 -0.37
N LEU A 136 6.29 -6.31 0.95
CA LEU A 136 7.37 -6.53 1.91
C LEU A 136 7.87 -7.98 1.82
N ARG A 137 6.96 -8.96 1.80
CA ARG A 137 7.32 -10.37 1.56
C ARG A 137 8.09 -10.55 0.25
N ALA A 138 7.67 -9.93 -0.84
CA ALA A 138 8.33 -10.05 -2.13
C ALA A 138 9.76 -9.47 -2.14
N VAL A 139 9.97 -8.37 -1.41
CA VAL A 139 11.27 -7.72 -1.28
C VAL A 139 12.19 -8.48 -0.34
N GLU A 140 11.67 -8.98 0.78
CA GLU A 140 12.46 -9.77 1.74
C GLU A 140 12.77 -11.19 1.27
N SER A 141 11.90 -11.77 0.43
CA SER A 141 12.09 -13.10 -0.17
C SER A 141 12.92 -13.09 -1.45
N ASP A 142 13.50 -11.95 -1.83
CA ASP A 142 14.31 -11.82 -3.04
C ASP A 142 13.52 -12.15 -4.34
N ARG A 143 12.17 -12.16 -4.31
CA ARG A 143 11.32 -12.50 -5.48
C ARG A 143 10.98 -11.30 -6.35
N ALA A 144 11.05 -10.08 -5.81
CA ALA A 144 11.01 -8.85 -6.60
C ALA A 144 12.33 -8.57 -7.36
N MET A 145 13.24 -9.56 -7.41
CA MET A 145 14.61 -9.41 -7.85
C MET A 145 14.80 -9.89 -9.28
N THR A 146 14.58 -8.97 -10.20
CA THR A 146 15.37 -8.85 -11.42
C THR A 146 14.95 -7.53 -12.01
N GLU A 147 15.79 -6.50 -11.87
CA GLU A 147 15.88 -5.57 -12.98
C GLU A 147 16.56 -6.31 -14.13
N GLU A 148 16.20 -5.90 -15.33
CA GLU A 148 16.58 -6.42 -16.64
C GLU A 148 18.11 -6.60 -16.87
N HIS A 149 18.96 -6.30 -15.88
CA HIS A 149 20.42 -6.39 -15.93
C HIS A 149 21.12 -6.92 -14.66
N GLY A 150 20.48 -7.79 -13.88
CA GLY A 150 21.20 -8.71 -12.98
C GLY A 150 21.55 -8.18 -11.57
N THR A 151 21.53 -9.14 -10.62
CA THR A 151 21.77 -9.03 -9.17
C THR A 151 20.75 -8.23 -8.35
N ALA A 152 20.20 -8.90 -7.35
CA ALA A 152 19.50 -8.30 -6.22
C ALA A 152 20.47 -7.39 -5.43
N THR A 153 20.38 -6.07 -5.61
CA THR A 153 21.17 -5.15 -4.76
C THR A 153 20.36 -4.81 -3.51
N ALA A 154 20.62 -5.51 -2.41
CA ALA A 154 20.31 -4.97 -1.09
C ALA A 154 21.00 -3.60 -0.94
N GLY A 155 20.40 -2.68 -0.16
CA GLY A 155 20.98 -1.36 0.05
C GLY A 155 20.54 -0.27 -0.94
N ALA A 156 19.50 -0.51 -1.75
CA ALA A 156 18.96 0.48 -2.68
C ALA A 156 17.44 0.63 -2.53
N LEU A 157 16.97 1.88 -2.54
CA LEU A 157 15.54 2.19 -2.59
C LEU A 157 15.00 1.90 -4.00
N ARG A 158 13.84 1.25 -4.07
CA ARG A 158 13.24 0.81 -5.33
C ARG A 158 11.84 1.37 -5.49
N ALA A 159 11.59 1.98 -6.63
CA ALA A 159 10.24 2.32 -7.05
C ALA A 159 9.63 1.13 -7.82
N LEU A 160 8.55 0.57 -7.30
CA LEU A 160 7.76 -0.48 -7.93
C LEU A 160 6.52 0.17 -8.58
N ARG A 161 6.22 -0.25 -9.81
CA ARG A 161 5.08 0.24 -10.60
C ARG A 161 4.12 -0.88 -10.98
N ASP A 162 2.94 -0.46 -11.44
CA ASP A 162 1.67 -1.19 -11.49
C ASP A 162 1.74 -2.66 -11.90
N GLU A 163 2.25 -3.00 -13.10
CA GLU A 163 2.22 -4.38 -13.62
C GLU A 163 2.85 -5.40 -12.65
N ARG A 164 4.02 -5.07 -12.08
CA ARG A 164 4.73 -5.97 -11.16
C ARG A 164 4.05 -6.06 -9.80
N ILE A 165 3.43 -4.98 -9.34
CA ILE A 165 2.72 -4.94 -8.07
C ILE A 165 1.42 -5.74 -8.18
N GLY A 166 0.69 -5.59 -9.28
CA GLY A 166 -0.58 -6.26 -9.51
C GLY A 166 -0.50 -7.79 -9.56
N GLU A 167 0.66 -8.34 -9.90
CA GLU A 167 0.96 -9.77 -9.92
C GLU A 167 1.35 -10.35 -8.56
N LEU A 168 1.74 -9.50 -7.59
CA LEU A 168 2.05 -9.98 -6.24
C LEU A 168 0.83 -10.66 -5.63
N LEU A 169 1.08 -11.69 -4.83
CA LEU A 169 0.03 -12.49 -4.24
C LEU A 169 -0.30 -12.00 -2.84
N THR A 170 -1.59 -11.91 -2.55
CA THR A 170 -2.12 -11.82 -1.19
C THR A 170 -1.71 -13.06 -0.38
N SER A 171 -1.90 -12.99 0.92
CA SER A 171 -1.74 -14.09 1.87
C SER A 171 -2.50 -15.35 1.45
N ASP A 172 -3.68 -15.17 0.83
CA ASP A 172 -4.52 -16.26 0.30
C ASP A 172 -4.17 -16.69 -1.15
N GLY A 173 -3.07 -16.18 -1.72
CA GLY A 173 -2.57 -16.59 -3.04
C GLY A 173 -3.25 -15.93 -4.24
N LYS A 174 -4.04 -14.88 -4.01
CA LYS A 174 -4.74 -14.15 -5.08
C LYS A 174 -3.89 -12.96 -5.57
N PRO A 175 -3.86 -12.62 -6.87
CA PRO A 175 -3.17 -11.42 -7.34
C PRO A 175 -3.73 -10.13 -6.70
N LEU A 176 -2.86 -9.18 -6.34
CA LEU A 176 -3.25 -7.89 -5.80
C LEU A 176 -4.17 -7.12 -6.76
N SER A 177 -3.93 -7.23 -8.08
CA SER A 177 -4.79 -6.65 -9.11
C SER A 177 -6.25 -7.11 -8.99
N ASP A 178 -6.47 -8.38 -8.69
CA ASP A 178 -7.81 -8.91 -8.47
C ASP A 178 -8.37 -8.54 -7.09
N ALA A 179 -7.52 -8.40 -6.06
CA ALA A 179 -7.94 -7.89 -4.75
C ALA A 179 -8.47 -6.46 -4.84
N VAL A 180 -7.77 -5.60 -5.58
CA VAL A 180 -8.20 -4.22 -5.89
C VAL A 180 -9.53 -4.22 -6.64
N ARG A 181 -9.69 -5.07 -7.66
CA ARG A 181 -10.94 -5.18 -8.41
C ARG A 181 -12.11 -5.57 -7.51
N ASP A 182 -11.94 -6.55 -6.62
CA ASP A 182 -12.99 -6.96 -5.69
C ASP A 182 -13.39 -5.81 -4.74
N VAL A 183 -12.42 -5.03 -4.25
CA VAL A 183 -12.71 -3.83 -3.45
C VAL A 183 -13.43 -2.77 -4.28
N ALA A 184 -12.99 -2.49 -5.51
CA ALA A 184 -13.64 -1.54 -6.41
C ALA A 184 -15.10 -1.93 -6.71
N VAL A 185 -15.39 -3.22 -6.85
CA VAL A 185 -16.76 -3.75 -6.99
C VAL A 185 -17.58 -3.48 -5.73
N HIS A 186 -16.99 -3.73 -4.56
CA HIS A 186 -17.67 -3.57 -3.28
C HIS A 186 -17.98 -2.10 -2.95
N VAL A 187 -16.98 -1.22 -3.08
CA VAL A 187 -17.11 0.22 -2.74
C VAL A 187 -17.73 1.03 -3.88
N ARG A 188 -17.74 0.49 -5.09
CA ARG A 188 -18.29 1.10 -6.31
C ARG A 188 -17.66 2.42 -6.70
N GLU A 189 -16.40 2.61 -6.35
CA GLU A 189 -15.53 3.68 -6.85
C GLU A 189 -14.34 3.04 -7.57
N ASN A 190 -13.67 3.84 -8.39
CA ASN A 190 -12.38 3.47 -8.94
C ASN A 190 -11.35 3.37 -7.81
N VAL A 191 -10.87 2.15 -7.57
CA VAL A 191 -9.76 1.86 -6.68
C VAL A 191 -8.62 1.33 -7.52
N ARG A 192 -7.41 1.84 -7.31
CA ARG A 192 -6.25 1.45 -8.10
C ARG A 192 -5.00 1.27 -7.25
N LEU A 193 -4.19 0.28 -7.62
CA LEU A 193 -2.79 0.22 -7.24
C LEU A 193 -2.09 1.37 -7.95
N ARG A 194 -1.20 2.08 -7.24
CA ARG A 194 -0.50 3.22 -7.83
C ARG A 194 0.99 2.99 -7.92
N ARG A 195 1.62 2.83 -6.77
CA ARG A 195 3.07 2.72 -6.63
C ARG A 195 3.43 2.19 -5.26
N ALA A 196 4.58 1.52 -5.20
CA ALA A 196 5.23 1.21 -3.95
C ALA A 196 6.69 1.64 -4.00
N PHE A 197 7.24 2.01 -2.86
CA PHE A 197 8.66 2.23 -2.68
C PHE A 197 9.13 1.26 -1.62
N ALA A 198 10.16 0.49 -1.93
CA ALA A 198 10.66 -0.51 -1.02
C ALA A 198 12.17 -0.40 -0.87
N TYR A 199 12.65 -0.65 0.34
CA TYR A 199 14.06 -0.72 0.66
C TYR A 199 14.32 -2.01 1.43
N ALA A 200 15.34 -2.76 1.03
CA ALA A 200 15.85 -3.91 1.78
C ALA A 200 17.21 -3.53 2.34
N ALA A 201 17.32 -3.52 3.67
CA ALA A 201 18.56 -3.28 4.38
C ALA A 201 19.59 -4.35 4.06
N THR A 202 20.83 -3.89 3.90
CA THR A 202 21.95 -4.80 3.72
C THR A 202 22.32 -5.44 5.05
N VAL A 203 22.27 -6.77 5.11
CA VAL A 203 22.65 -7.52 6.33
C VAL A 203 24.09 -7.16 6.72
N GLY A 204 24.27 -6.71 7.96
CA GLY A 204 25.59 -6.35 8.50
C GLY A 204 26.07 -4.95 8.13
N ALA A 205 25.30 -4.14 7.40
CA ALA A 205 25.69 -2.78 7.01
C ALA A 205 25.44 -1.70 8.09
N GLY A 206 24.90 -2.09 9.25
CA GLY A 206 24.59 -1.15 10.35
C GLY A 206 23.50 -0.13 10.00
N GLU A 207 22.65 -0.45 9.02
CA GLU A 207 21.56 0.40 8.56
C GLU A 207 20.40 0.36 9.55
N VAL A 208 19.86 1.54 9.85
CA VAL A 208 18.67 1.77 10.65
C VAL A 208 17.64 2.44 9.76
N ILE A 209 16.41 1.92 9.82
CA ILE A 209 15.29 2.43 9.03
C ILE A 209 14.34 3.15 9.97
N GLY A 210 14.13 4.44 9.72
CA GLY A 210 13.07 5.23 10.33
C GLY A 210 11.87 5.35 9.42
N THR A 211 10.67 5.38 9.99
CA THR A 211 9.42 5.61 9.25
C THR A 211 8.56 6.65 9.95
N TYR A 212 7.76 7.35 9.17
CA TYR A 212 6.76 8.27 9.72
C TYR A 212 5.54 8.30 8.82
N VAL A 213 4.36 8.27 9.43
CA VAL A 213 3.05 8.38 8.75
C VAL A 213 2.33 9.61 9.29
N HIS A 214 1.83 10.44 8.38
CA HIS A 214 1.07 11.65 8.70
C HIS A 214 -0.36 11.56 8.17
N GLY A 215 -1.31 12.13 8.93
CA GLY A 215 -2.73 12.04 8.63
C GLY A 215 -3.24 10.60 8.80
N ALA A 216 -2.96 10.00 9.96
CA ALA A 216 -3.25 8.59 10.23
C ALA A 216 -4.74 8.25 10.06
N LEU A 217 -5.00 7.15 9.37
CA LEU A 217 -6.33 6.53 9.17
C LEU A 217 -6.44 5.21 9.95
N ALA A 218 -5.32 4.48 10.06
CA ALA A 218 -5.15 3.26 10.84
C ALA A 218 -3.66 3.12 11.23
N PRO A 219 -3.27 2.15 12.09
CA PRO A 219 -1.85 1.91 12.39
C PRO A 219 -1.04 1.67 11.11
N GLY A 220 0.00 2.48 10.89
CA GLY A 220 0.85 2.41 9.68
C GLY A 220 0.20 2.93 8.39
N VAL A 221 -1.02 3.47 8.44
CA VAL A 221 -1.76 3.96 7.25
C VAL A 221 -2.15 5.42 7.44
N GLY A 222 -1.92 6.27 6.43
CA GLY A 222 -2.26 7.69 6.48
C GLY A 222 -2.37 8.35 5.10
N LYS A 223 -2.18 9.68 5.06
CA LYS A 223 -2.22 10.49 3.83
C LYS A 223 -0.83 10.81 3.28
N GLN A 224 0.19 10.77 4.13
CA GLN A 224 1.58 10.88 3.73
C GLN A 224 2.43 9.91 4.54
N ALA A 225 3.49 9.40 3.93
CA ALA A 225 4.44 8.54 4.61
C ALA A 225 5.85 8.78 4.07
N ALA A 226 6.84 8.59 4.93
CA ALA A 226 8.23 8.58 4.53
C ALA A 226 8.99 7.46 5.23
N CYS A 227 10.07 7.02 4.59
CA CYS A 227 11.10 6.22 5.21
C CYS A 227 12.46 6.90 5.02
N VAL A 228 13.33 6.74 6.00
CA VAL A 228 14.73 7.18 5.96
C VAL A 228 15.60 6.01 6.35
N VAL A 229 16.65 5.78 5.58
CA VAL A 229 17.71 4.83 5.88
C VAL A 229 18.94 5.61 6.25
N ALA A 230 19.50 5.32 7.42
CA ALA A 230 20.69 5.96 7.95
C ALA A 230 21.59 4.93 8.62
N LYS A 231 22.83 5.29 8.90
CA LYS A 231 23.77 4.49 9.70
C LYS A 231 24.25 5.29 10.89
N GLY A 232 24.63 4.60 11.97
CA GLY A 232 25.22 5.24 13.15
C GLY A 232 24.27 6.12 13.96
N VAL A 233 22.96 6.08 13.68
CA VAL A 233 21.93 6.83 14.42
C VAL A 233 20.97 5.88 15.12
N SER A 234 20.24 6.37 16.12
CA SER A 234 19.15 5.62 16.75
C SER A 234 17.92 5.52 15.83
N GLU A 235 17.09 4.50 16.04
CA GLU A 235 15.80 4.36 15.36
C GLU A 235 14.87 5.56 15.64
N GLU A 236 14.89 6.06 16.88
CA GLU A 236 14.11 7.25 17.25
C GLU A 236 14.53 8.48 16.44
N PHE A 237 15.84 8.68 16.25
CA PHE A 237 16.35 9.76 15.42
C PHE A 237 16.00 9.56 13.94
N ALA A 238 16.10 8.33 13.43
CA ALA A 238 15.67 8.01 12.07
C ALA A 238 14.16 8.30 11.85
N ASN A 239 13.31 8.02 12.83
CA ASN A 239 11.88 8.37 12.79
C ASN A 239 11.67 9.90 12.75
N LYS A 240 12.47 10.67 13.49
CA LYS A 240 12.45 12.15 13.44
C LYS A 240 12.89 12.67 12.05
N LEU A 241 13.85 12.02 11.41
CA LEU A 241 14.25 12.33 10.03
C LEU A 241 13.12 12.01 9.03
N ALA A 242 12.42 10.87 9.19
CA ALA A 242 11.26 10.56 8.35
C ALA A 242 10.13 11.59 8.51
N MET A 243 9.90 12.10 9.73
CA MET A 243 8.98 13.20 9.97
C MET A 243 9.42 14.49 9.25
N HIS A 244 10.71 14.81 9.29
CA HIS A 244 11.26 15.93 8.52
C HIS A 244 11.02 15.76 7.02
N VAL A 245 11.28 14.59 6.46
CA VAL A 245 11.04 14.30 5.04
C VAL A 245 9.57 14.53 4.66
N VAL A 246 8.62 14.06 5.47
CA VAL A 246 7.19 14.30 5.21
C VAL A 246 6.87 15.79 5.18
N ALA A 247 7.39 16.56 6.13
CA ALA A 247 7.12 17.99 6.27
C ALA A 247 7.78 18.85 5.18
N SER A 248 9.07 18.62 4.91
CA SER A 248 9.90 19.46 4.04
C SER A 248 9.92 19.02 2.58
N SER A 249 9.44 17.80 2.27
CA SER A 249 9.32 17.27 0.91
C SER A 249 10.60 17.40 0.04
N PRO A 250 11.79 17.01 0.53
CA PRO A 250 13.00 17.01 -0.30
C PRO A 250 12.83 16.12 -1.53
N LEU A 251 13.48 16.52 -2.63
CA LEU A 251 13.50 15.79 -3.90
C LEU A 251 14.77 14.95 -4.06
N TYR A 252 15.88 15.39 -3.46
CA TYR A 252 17.18 14.75 -3.57
C TYR A 252 17.78 14.55 -2.18
N LEU A 253 18.69 13.58 -2.05
CA LEU A 253 19.36 13.33 -0.77
C LEU A 253 20.40 14.42 -0.50
N ARG A 254 21.16 14.76 -1.54
CA ARG A 254 22.31 15.67 -1.53
C ARG A 254 22.34 16.52 -2.80
N SER A 255 23.08 17.63 -2.74
CA SER A 255 23.34 18.48 -3.90
C SER A 255 24.04 17.75 -5.05
N ASP A 256 24.90 16.76 -4.77
CA ASP A 256 25.56 15.93 -5.79
C ASP A 256 24.64 14.89 -6.46
N CYS A 257 23.45 14.67 -5.90
CA CYS A 257 22.43 13.78 -6.46
C CYS A 257 21.48 14.51 -7.43
N VAL A 258 21.61 15.83 -7.57
CA VAL A 258 20.77 16.62 -8.48
C VAL A 258 21.24 16.39 -9.93
N PRO A 259 20.36 15.97 -10.85
CA PRO A 259 20.72 15.78 -12.25
C PRO A 259 21.30 17.05 -12.88
N THR A 260 22.34 16.89 -13.71
CA THR A 260 23.05 18.02 -14.32
C THR A 260 22.14 18.89 -15.19
N ASP A 261 21.19 18.29 -15.91
CA ASP A 261 20.21 19.01 -16.73
C ASP A 261 19.25 19.88 -15.87
N VAL A 262 18.85 19.38 -14.70
CA VAL A 262 18.07 20.16 -13.72
C VAL A 262 18.90 21.32 -13.19
N MET A 263 20.16 21.06 -12.79
CA MET A 263 21.06 22.11 -12.31
C MET A 263 21.31 23.19 -13.36
N GLU A 264 21.57 22.81 -14.60
CA GLU A 264 21.81 23.72 -15.72
C GLU A 264 20.57 24.57 -16.02
N ARG A 265 19.39 23.96 -16.00
CA ARG A 265 18.11 24.65 -16.19
C ARG A 265 17.87 25.70 -15.10
N GLU A 266 18.05 25.34 -13.83
CA GLU A 266 17.85 26.28 -12.72
C GLU A 266 18.90 27.40 -12.73
N LEU A 267 20.16 27.08 -13.03
CA LEU A 267 21.21 28.08 -13.17
C LEU A 267 20.92 29.07 -14.31
N ALA A 268 20.41 28.59 -15.44
CA ALA A 268 19.99 29.44 -16.56
C ALA A 268 18.88 30.41 -16.14
N VAL A 269 17.87 29.92 -15.42
CA VAL A 269 16.80 30.77 -14.86
C VAL A 269 17.38 31.85 -13.95
N PHE A 270 18.30 31.51 -13.05
CA PHE A 270 18.93 32.49 -12.16
C PHE A 270 19.82 33.50 -12.89
N ARG A 271 20.49 33.08 -13.97
CA ARG A 271 21.27 33.97 -14.83
C ARG A 271 20.37 35.00 -15.50
N THR A 272 19.30 34.57 -16.16
CA THR A 272 18.32 35.48 -16.80
C THR A 272 17.70 36.46 -15.80
N GLN A 273 17.43 36.02 -14.57
CA GLN A 273 16.92 36.91 -13.52
C GLN A 273 17.97 37.91 -12.97
N THR A 274 19.26 37.68 -13.23
CA THR A 274 20.37 38.52 -12.75
C THR A 274 20.98 39.37 -13.88
N GLU A 275 20.67 39.04 -15.13
CA GLU A 275 20.95 39.86 -16.32
C GLU A 275 20.32 41.25 -16.18
N GLY A 276 21.00 42.27 -16.71
CA GLY A 276 20.54 43.66 -16.61
C GLY A 276 20.72 44.31 -15.24
N SER A 277 21.27 43.61 -14.23
CA SER A 277 21.48 44.16 -12.89
C SER A 277 22.60 45.23 -12.80
N GLY A 278 23.39 45.42 -13.86
CA GLY A 278 24.50 46.38 -13.92
C GLY A 278 25.66 46.06 -12.97
N LYS A 279 25.65 44.89 -12.33
CA LYS A 279 26.66 44.49 -11.33
C LYS A 279 27.91 43.92 -12.01
N PRO A 280 29.10 44.11 -11.41
CA PRO A 280 30.33 43.47 -11.88
C PRO A 280 30.23 41.93 -11.92
N ALA A 281 30.95 41.29 -12.85
CA ALA A 281 30.87 39.85 -13.09
C ALA A 281 31.13 38.99 -11.84
N ASN A 282 32.12 39.36 -11.02
CA ASN A 282 32.43 38.68 -9.76
C ASN A 282 31.30 38.77 -8.71
N ILE A 283 30.47 39.82 -8.77
CA ILE A 283 29.29 39.95 -7.90
C ILE A 283 28.14 39.10 -8.45
N VAL A 284 27.97 39.05 -9.76
CA VAL A 284 26.98 38.18 -10.42
C VAL A 284 27.25 36.71 -10.09
N GLU A 285 28.50 36.26 -10.17
CA GLU A 285 28.87 34.88 -9.79
C GLU A 285 28.53 34.54 -8.35
N LYS A 286 28.83 35.45 -7.40
CA LYS A 286 28.46 35.28 -5.99
C LYS A 286 26.95 35.22 -5.78
N ILE A 287 26.17 36.00 -6.53
CA ILE A 287 24.71 35.98 -6.49
C ILE A 287 24.18 34.63 -6.98
N LEU A 288 24.70 34.13 -8.10
CA LEU A 288 24.29 32.84 -8.66
C LEU A 288 24.62 31.70 -7.70
N ALA A 289 25.82 31.70 -7.11
CA ALA A 289 26.21 30.72 -6.11
C ALA A 289 25.27 30.73 -4.88
N GLY A 290 24.92 31.93 -4.39
CA GLY A 290 23.98 32.06 -3.27
C GLY A 290 22.57 31.55 -3.61
N ARG A 291 22.06 31.83 -4.82
CA ARG A 291 20.76 31.34 -5.29
C ARG A 291 20.76 29.82 -5.45
N MET A 292 21.85 29.26 -5.98
CA MET A 292 21.99 27.82 -6.12
C MET A 292 22.04 27.12 -4.75
N ASN A 293 22.73 27.70 -3.77
CA ASN A 293 22.71 27.20 -2.41
C ASN A 293 21.30 27.19 -1.81
N LYS A 294 20.54 28.27 -2.02
CA LYS A 294 19.13 28.32 -1.58
C LYS A 294 18.27 27.26 -2.25
N TYR A 295 18.47 27.01 -3.55
CA TYR A 295 17.79 25.91 -4.24
C TYR A 295 18.10 24.57 -3.59
N TYR A 296 19.36 24.28 -3.26
CA TYR A 296 19.71 23.05 -2.54
C TYR A 296 19.06 22.97 -1.16
N GLU A 297 18.99 24.08 -0.41
CA GLU A 297 18.26 24.13 0.88
C GLU A 297 16.76 23.81 0.72
N GLU A 298 16.16 24.04 -0.44
CA GLU A 298 14.76 23.73 -0.73
C GLU A 298 14.59 22.25 -1.16
N VAL A 299 15.47 21.73 -2.01
CA VAL A 299 15.26 20.42 -2.67
C VAL A 299 16.11 19.26 -2.14
N CYS A 300 17.19 19.51 -1.40
CA CYS A 300 18.10 18.47 -0.92
C CYS A 300 17.96 18.25 0.59
N LEU A 301 17.69 17.01 1.01
CA LEU A 301 17.47 16.65 2.41
C LEU A 301 18.63 17.10 3.30
N GLU A 302 19.88 16.81 2.93
CA GLU A 302 21.06 17.18 3.73
C GLU A 302 21.21 18.70 3.93
N ASN A 303 20.78 19.49 2.95
CA ASN A 303 20.88 20.95 2.97
C ASN A 303 19.72 21.63 3.71
N GLN A 304 18.58 20.95 3.87
CA GLN A 304 17.41 21.50 4.55
C GLN A 304 17.71 21.82 6.02
N LYS A 305 17.06 22.88 6.53
CA LYS A 305 17.04 23.20 7.97
C LYS A 305 16.24 22.15 8.73
N PHE A 306 16.81 21.60 9.80
CA PHE A 306 16.15 20.51 10.50
C PHE A 306 14.90 21.04 11.24
N ILE A 307 13.74 20.42 11.04
CA ILE A 307 12.46 20.97 11.54
C ILE A 307 12.36 20.97 13.07
N LEU A 308 13.14 20.15 13.75
CA LEU A 308 13.20 20.10 15.21
C LEU A 308 14.26 21.03 15.79
N ASP A 309 15.20 21.51 14.96
CA ASP A 309 16.24 22.47 15.33
C ASP A 309 16.72 23.22 14.08
N ASP A 310 16.13 24.39 13.84
CA ASP A 310 16.39 25.21 12.65
C ASP A 310 17.77 25.91 12.67
N SER A 311 18.49 25.82 13.79
CA SER A 311 19.86 26.33 13.91
C SER A 311 20.85 25.53 13.06
N MET A 312 20.51 24.28 12.72
CA MET A 312 21.35 23.36 11.95
C MET A 312 20.65 22.78 10.73
N THR A 313 21.44 22.24 9.81
CA THR A 313 20.92 21.46 8.68
C THR A 313 20.71 20.01 9.10
N VAL A 314 19.95 19.25 8.31
CA VAL A 314 19.79 17.81 8.54
C VAL A 314 21.14 17.08 8.52
N GLU A 315 22.03 17.43 7.59
CA GLU A 315 23.39 16.86 7.54
C GLU A 315 24.14 17.05 8.86
N LYS A 316 24.07 18.26 9.44
CA LYS A 316 24.72 18.57 10.72
C LYS A 316 24.08 17.81 11.88
N ALA A 317 22.76 17.68 11.89
CA ALA A 317 22.03 16.93 12.91
C ALA A 317 22.42 15.44 12.87
N VAL A 318 22.49 14.84 11.67
CA VAL A 318 22.90 13.43 11.48
C VAL A 318 24.36 13.22 11.90
N LYS A 319 25.26 14.14 11.54
CA LYS A 319 26.67 14.08 11.95
C LYS A 319 26.86 14.25 13.46
N ALA A 320 26.02 15.05 14.12
CA ALA A 320 26.07 15.21 15.57
C ALA A 320 25.74 13.90 16.33
N GLU A 321 24.91 13.04 15.73
CA GLU A 321 24.64 11.68 16.21
C GLU A 321 25.76 10.68 15.85
N GLY A 322 26.76 11.09 15.05
CA GLY A 322 27.83 10.21 14.55
C GLY A 322 27.42 9.36 13.34
N GLY A 323 26.33 9.73 12.66
CA GLY A 323 25.76 8.96 11.57
C GLY A 323 25.93 9.55 10.17
N GLU A 324 25.33 8.87 9.20
CA GLU A 324 25.22 9.29 7.80
C GLU A 324 23.86 8.88 7.21
N LEU A 325 23.36 9.64 6.24
CA LEU A 325 22.16 9.29 5.49
C LEU A 325 22.50 8.39 4.30
N VAL A 326 21.67 7.38 4.08
CA VAL A 326 21.83 6.41 2.99
C VAL A 326 20.78 6.65 1.90
N ALA A 327 19.51 6.70 2.29
CA ALA A 327 18.40 6.85 1.36
C ALA A 327 17.17 7.43 2.06
N PHE A 328 16.23 7.99 1.30
CA PHE A 328 14.90 8.30 1.80
C PHE A 328 13.86 8.10 0.70
N SER A 329 12.62 7.83 1.08
CA SER A 329 11.47 7.90 0.19
C SER A 329 10.34 8.65 0.87
N ARG A 330 9.52 9.30 0.06
CA ARG A 330 8.30 9.99 0.50
C ARG A 330 7.17 9.67 -0.46
N VAL A 331 5.99 9.46 0.09
CA VAL A 331 4.76 9.28 -0.67
C VAL A 331 3.67 10.14 -0.07
N LYS A 332 3.04 10.97 -0.91
CA LYS A 332 1.80 11.68 -0.59
C LYS A 332 0.68 11.17 -1.50
N VAL A 333 -0.48 10.88 -0.90
CA VAL A 333 -1.68 10.48 -1.65
C VAL A 333 -1.96 11.51 -2.74
N GLY A 334 -2.11 11.01 -3.96
CA GLY A 334 -2.56 11.81 -5.10
C GLY A 334 -1.51 12.72 -5.74
N GLU A 335 -0.29 12.75 -5.21
CA GLU A 335 0.77 13.65 -5.66
C GLU A 335 1.09 13.47 -7.14
N GLY A 336 0.90 14.51 -7.97
CA GLY A 336 1.13 14.44 -9.42
C GLY A 336 -0.06 13.91 -10.23
N ILE A 337 -1.25 13.82 -9.63
CA ILE A 337 -2.51 13.59 -10.36
C ILE A 337 -3.23 14.92 -10.49
N GLU A 338 -3.55 15.30 -11.72
CA GLU A 338 -4.38 16.45 -11.99
C GLU A 338 -5.84 16.10 -11.72
N VAL A 339 -6.50 16.94 -10.92
CA VAL A 339 -7.92 16.83 -10.62
C VAL A 339 -8.61 17.98 -11.32
N GLU A 340 -9.52 17.68 -12.24
CA GLU A 340 -10.37 18.70 -12.84
C GLU A 340 -11.24 19.34 -11.76
N GLU A 341 -11.10 20.66 -11.58
CA GLU A 341 -11.94 21.42 -10.67
C GLU A 341 -13.33 21.57 -11.28
N LYS A 342 -14.34 20.99 -10.63
CA LYS A 342 -15.72 21.05 -11.09
C LYS A 342 -16.46 22.15 -10.35
N ASP A 343 -17.03 23.09 -11.10
CA ASP A 343 -17.95 24.09 -10.55
C ASP A 343 -19.31 23.45 -10.27
N PHE A 344 -19.54 23.11 -9.01
CA PHE A 344 -20.80 22.49 -8.56
C PHE A 344 -22.02 23.39 -8.83
N ALA A 345 -21.86 24.72 -8.76
CA ALA A 345 -22.96 25.63 -9.05
C ALA A 345 -23.30 25.61 -10.55
N ALA A 346 -22.29 25.52 -11.42
CA ALA A 346 -22.49 25.36 -12.85
C ALA A 346 -23.13 24.00 -13.20
N GLU A 347 -22.65 22.89 -12.63
CA GLU A 347 -23.21 21.55 -12.85
C GLU A 347 -24.69 21.49 -12.39
N VAL A 348 -25.02 22.07 -11.23
CA VAL A 348 -26.41 22.15 -10.74
C VAL A 348 -27.27 23.02 -11.65
N ALA A 349 -26.76 24.18 -12.09
CA ALA A 349 -27.49 25.06 -12.99
C ALA A 349 -27.76 24.40 -14.36
N GLU A 350 -26.83 23.60 -14.86
CA GLU A 350 -26.98 22.88 -16.13
C GLU A 350 -27.98 21.72 -16.02
N ALA A 351 -27.92 20.92 -14.94
CA ALA A 351 -28.85 19.84 -14.68
C ALA A 351 -30.30 20.33 -14.55
N VAL A 352 -30.51 21.46 -13.86
CA VAL A 352 -31.83 22.09 -13.73
C VAL A 352 -32.34 22.65 -15.07
N ARG A 353 -31.45 23.07 -15.98
CA ARG A 353 -31.84 23.52 -17.33
C ARG A 353 -32.23 22.37 -18.27
N THR A 354 -31.82 21.15 -17.98
CA THR A 354 -32.06 19.96 -18.83
C THR A 354 -33.26 19.12 -18.38
N THR A 355 -33.86 19.43 -17.23
CA THR A 355 -35.11 18.84 -16.70
C THR A 355 -36.33 19.69 -17.01
#